data_AF-A0A7J6CWA6-F1
#
_entry.id   AF-A0A7J6CWA6-F1
#
_cell.length_a   1.000
_cell.length_b   1.000
_cell.length_c   1.000
_cell.angle_alpha   90.00
_cell.angle_beta   90.00
_cell.angle_gamma   90.00
#
_symmetry.space_group_name_H-M   'P 1'
#
loop_
_entity.id
_entity.type
_entity.pdbx_description
1 polymer ?
#
loop_
_entity_poly.entity_id
_entity_poly.type
_entity_poly.pdbx_seq_one_letter_code
_entity_poly.pdbx_strand_id
1 'polypeptide(L)'
;MGNDKTDAESILLQYYKRNIRYILRKPAQEWSCHAAFFFMKAHSCSLTAACLFPVCASAAAAAAMALLKTSRFISSVGSLTPSLATLPIRASSWWTEVQMGPPDPILGVTEAYKRDTNSKKMNLGVGAYRDDNGKPYVLNCVRKAEDLIASKMLDKEYLAIGGLGDFSKACAELALGPDSEVLKSKRSITVQTISGTGSLRIGANFLSRFHTAAKDVYLPKPSWGNHTPIFRDAGMQLKAYRYYDPATCGFDFTGALDDISKIPEHSIIMLHACAHNPTGVDPRPEQWKELSAVIKKKKLLVFFDMAYQGFASGDIDRDAWAVRYFIDQGHNVLLSQSFAKNMGLYGERVGGFTVVCADAEEAKRVESQLKILIRPIYSNPPMNGARIASTILNTPELRSTWLEEVKGMADRIIKMREMLVTNLKNEGSTHNWQHVIDQIGMFCFTGLKPEQVERLTKEFSVYMTKDGRISVAGVTSGNVGYLAHAIHQVTK
;
A
#
# COMPACT_ATOMS: atom_id res chain seq x y z
N MET A 1 55.80 -12.52 -11.21
CA MET A 1 55.28 -13.25 -12.38
C MET A 1 53.84 -13.63 -12.04
N GLY A 2 52.76 -13.24 -12.71
CA GLY A 2 52.53 -12.36 -13.86
C GLY A 2 51.00 -12.19 -13.99
N ASN A 3 50.60 -11.04 -14.54
CA ASN A 3 49.27 -10.59 -14.99
C ASN A 3 48.22 -11.67 -15.31
N ASP A 4 46.99 -11.49 -14.80
CA ASP A 4 45.75 -11.96 -15.43
C ASP A 4 44.62 -10.93 -15.18
N LYS A 5 44.69 -9.80 -15.90
CA LYS A 5 43.65 -8.75 -15.91
C LYS A 5 43.22 -8.32 -17.31
N THR A 6 43.43 -9.15 -18.34
CA THR A 6 43.27 -8.74 -19.75
C THR A 6 42.15 -9.40 -20.55
N ASP A 7 41.32 -10.27 -19.98
CA ASP A 7 40.31 -11.00 -20.78
C ASP A 7 38.88 -10.43 -20.74
N ALA A 8 38.51 -9.64 -19.73
CA ALA A 8 37.15 -9.08 -19.66
C ALA A 8 36.96 -7.84 -20.56
N GLU A 9 37.99 -7.00 -20.71
CA GLU A 9 37.92 -5.79 -21.54
C GLU A 9 38.01 -6.09 -23.04
N SER A 10 38.70 -7.17 -23.44
CA SER A 10 38.84 -7.55 -24.85
C SER A 10 37.53 -8.09 -25.46
N ILE A 11 36.72 -8.79 -24.65
CA ILE A 11 35.42 -9.36 -25.05
C ILE A 11 34.36 -8.25 -25.20
N LEU A 12 34.33 -7.27 -24.29
CA LEU A 12 33.44 -6.11 -24.36
C LEU A 12 33.76 -5.20 -25.56
N LEU A 13 35.05 -5.02 -25.88
CA LEU A 13 35.49 -4.20 -27.02
C LEU A 13 35.20 -4.89 -28.37
N GLN A 14 35.26 -6.23 -28.44
CA GLN A 14 34.84 -6.98 -29.64
C GLN A 14 33.32 -6.94 -29.86
N TYR A 15 32.52 -6.97 -28.79
CA TYR A 15 31.05 -6.86 -28.88
C TYR A 15 30.61 -5.48 -29.39
N TYR A 16 31.25 -4.40 -28.92
CA TYR A 16 30.97 -3.04 -29.40
C TYR A 16 31.45 -2.78 -30.83
N LYS A 17 32.62 -3.30 -31.23
CA LYS A 17 33.15 -3.17 -32.60
C LYS A 17 32.31 -3.94 -33.64
N ARG A 18 31.63 -5.03 -33.24
CA ARG A 18 30.77 -5.82 -34.14
C ARG A 18 29.41 -5.17 -34.39
N ASN A 19 28.89 -4.38 -33.45
CA ASN A 19 27.56 -3.76 -33.55
C ASN A 19 27.55 -2.31 -34.08
N ILE A 20 28.67 -1.59 -34.03
CA ILE A 20 28.77 -0.23 -34.60
C ILE A 20 28.77 -0.20 -36.15
N ARG A 21 29.11 -1.31 -36.81
CA ARG A 21 29.04 -1.39 -38.28
C ARG A 21 27.63 -1.57 -38.83
N TYR A 22 26.63 -1.87 -38.00
CA TYR A 22 25.25 -2.06 -38.46
C TYR A 22 24.40 -0.78 -38.44
N ILE A 23 24.91 0.31 -37.82
CA ILE A 23 24.14 1.55 -37.60
C ILE A 23 24.52 2.67 -38.59
N LEU A 24 25.61 2.53 -39.35
CA LEU A 24 26.11 3.59 -40.22
C LEU A 24 26.35 3.11 -41.66
N ARG A 25 25.30 2.65 -42.34
CA ARG A 25 25.21 2.60 -43.83
C ARG A 25 23.82 2.12 -44.28
N LYS A 26 22.90 3.06 -44.59
CA LYS A 26 22.17 3.17 -45.88
C LYS A 26 21.05 4.23 -45.82
N PRO A 27 20.63 4.77 -46.99
CA PRO A 27 20.00 6.09 -47.13
C PRO A 27 18.47 6.07 -47.02
N ALA A 28 17.90 7.27 -46.88
CA ALA A 28 16.47 7.55 -46.85
C ALA A 28 15.77 7.20 -48.18
N GLN A 29 15.24 5.98 -48.26
CA GLN A 29 14.14 5.58 -49.14
C GLN A 29 13.73 4.16 -48.71
N GLU A 30 12.43 3.85 -48.75
CA GLU A 30 11.80 2.59 -48.28
C GLU A 30 11.38 2.54 -46.80
N TRP A 31 10.40 3.38 -46.45
CA TRP A 31 9.32 2.97 -45.53
C TRP A 31 7.98 3.20 -46.24
N SER A 32 7.76 2.47 -47.33
CA SER A 32 6.45 2.32 -47.96
C SER A 32 6.13 0.83 -48.01
N CYS A 33 5.43 0.35 -46.98
CA CYS A 33 4.46 -0.75 -47.03
C CYS A 33 4.02 -1.09 -45.60
N HIS A 34 2.71 -1.15 -45.39
CA HIS A 34 1.96 -1.46 -44.15
C HIS A 34 1.46 -0.30 -43.29
N ALA A 35 0.82 0.67 -43.93
CA ALA A 35 -0.29 1.42 -43.32
C ALA A 35 -1.41 1.57 -44.34
N ALA A 36 -2.09 0.46 -44.64
CA ALA A 36 -3.31 0.45 -45.42
C ALA A 36 -4.26 -0.56 -44.79
N PHE A 37 -5.02 -0.14 -43.77
CA PHE A 37 -6.36 -0.68 -43.51
C PHE A 37 -7.13 0.31 -42.62
N PHE A 38 -8.36 0.60 -43.04
CA PHE A 38 -9.39 1.44 -42.44
C PHE A 38 -9.35 2.97 -42.67
N PHE A 39 -9.67 3.38 -43.90
CA PHE A 39 -10.57 4.51 -44.15
C PHE A 39 -11.29 4.32 -45.49
N MET A 40 -12.59 3.96 -45.45
CA MET A 40 -13.67 4.38 -46.39
C MET A 40 -14.88 3.46 -46.26
N LYS A 41 -15.96 3.97 -45.66
CA LYS A 41 -17.33 3.87 -46.20
C LYS A 41 -18.28 4.73 -45.38
N ALA A 42 -18.71 5.85 -45.95
CA ALA A 42 -20.12 6.20 -46.10
C ALA A 42 -20.24 7.64 -46.61
N HIS A 43 -20.52 7.76 -47.91
CA HIS A 43 -21.32 8.86 -48.43
C HIS A 43 -22.68 8.30 -48.79
N SER A 44 -23.71 8.83 -48.15
CA SER A 44 -25.04 8.96 -48.73
C SER A 44 -25.72 10.16 -48.09
N CYS A 45 -25.94 11.20 -48.90
CA CYS A 45 -27.00 12.20 -48.75
C CYS A 45 -28.31 11.50 -48.35
N SER A 46 -29.24 12.10 -47.60
CA SER A 46 -30.03 13.28 -47.98
C SER A 46 -31.01 13.61 -46.84
N LEU A 47 -31.47 14.89 -46.75
CA LEU A 47 -32.79 15.32 -46.24
C LEU A 47 -33.06 15.06 -44.74
N THR A 48 -33.50 15.96 -43.86
CA THR A 48 -34.29 17.20 -43.89
C THR A 48 -34.22 17.77 -42.45
N ALA A 49 -34.11 19.09 -42.27
CA ALA A 49 -34.90 19.86 -41.29
C ALA A 49 -34.40 21.31 -41.25
N ALA A 50 -35.24 22.20 -41.74
CA ALA A 50 -35.09 23.64 -41.61
C ALA A 50 -35.81 24.15 -40.35
N CYS A 51 -35.38 25.34 -39.91
CA CYS A 51 -36.10 26.33 -39.10
C CYS A 51 -36.21 26.09 -37.59
N LEU A 52 -35.56 26.96 -36.79
CA LEU A 52 -36.19 28.13 -36.12
C LEU A 52 -35.16 28.94 -35.28
N PHE A 53 -34.98 30.20 -35.71
CA PHE A 53 -34.52 31.46 -35.09
C PHE A 53 -33.32 31.63 -34.10
N PRO A 54 -32.56 32.75 -34.23
CA PRO A 54 -31.36 33.07 -33.44
C PRO A 54 -31.57 34.18 -32.38
N VAL A 55 -30.73 34.22 -31.34
CA VAL A 55 -30.46 35.45 -30.55
C VAL A 55 -28.97 35.51 -30.14
N CYS A 56 -28.31 36.58 -30.61
CA CYS A 56 -27.13 37.30 -30.11
C CYS A 56 -25.85 36.57 -29.70
N ALA A 57 -24.85 36.61 -30.60
CA ALA A 57 -23.43 36.77 -30.24
C ALA A 57 -22.69 37.55 -31.34
N SER A 58 -22.45 38.85 -31.10
CA SER A 58 -21.53 39.70 -31.87
C SER A 58 -20.43 40.15 -30.91
N ALA A 59 -19.22 39.62 -31.03
CA ALA A 59 -18.15 40.14 -31.90
C ALA A 59 -17.15 41.00 -31.10
N ALA A 60 -16.26 40.30 -30.40
CA ALA A 60 -14.99 40.85 -29.95
C ALA A 60 -14.01 40.83 -31.14
N ALA A 61 -14.03 41.88 -31.97
CA ALA A 61 -13.00 42.14 -32.97
C ALA A 61 -13.15 43.58 -33.52
N ALA A 62 -12.77 44.59 -32.74
CA ALA A 62 -12.60 45.95 -33.24
C ALA A 62 -11.70 46.79 -32.31
N ALA A 63 -10.40 46.58 -32.40
CA ALA A 63 -9.41 47.50 -31.82
C ALA A 63 -8.08 47.39 -32.58
N ALA A 64 -8.06 47.80 -33.85
CA ALA A 64 -6.83 48.13 -34.54
C ALA A 64 -7.11 49.14 -35.68
N MET A 65 -6.58 50.34 -35.50
CA MET A 65 -6.29 51.37 -36.51
C MET A 65 -7.43 52.04 -37.29
N ALA A 66 -7.76 53.27 -36.88
CA ALA A 66 -7.89 54.42 -37.79
C ALA A 66 -7.96 55.75 -37.00
N LEU A 67 -6.82 56.35 -36.69
CA LEU A 67 -6.72 57.77 -36.32
C LEU A 67 -5.40 58.31 -36.85
N LEU A 68 -5.44 59.02 -37.97
CA LEU A 68 -4.35 59.88 -38.45
C LEU A 68 -4.91 60.94 -39.40
N LYS A 69 -4.70 62.20 -39.03
CA LYS A 69 -4.49 63.43 -39.82
C LYS A 69 -4.67 64.60 -38.82
N THR A 70 -3.82 65.61 -38.65
CA THR A 70 -2.69 66.26 -39.37
C THR A 70 -2.22 67.40 -38.40
N SER A 71 -0.96 67.82 -38.19
CA SER A 71 0.01 68.45 -39.10
C SER A 71 1.33 68.79 -38.36
N ARG A 72 2.46 68.52 -39.02
CA ARG A 72 3.75 69.27 -39.16
C ARG A 72 4.36 70.05 -37.95
N PHE A 73 5.61 69.73 -37.60
CA PHE A 73 6.83 70.51 -37.94
C PHE A 73 8.12 69.74 -37.55
N ILE A 74 9.23 70.07 -38.23
CA ILE A 74 10.52 69.37 -38.36
C ILE A 74 11.54 69.85 -37.32
N SER A 75 12.43 68.97 -36.79
CA SER A 75 13.90 69.20 -36.73
C SER A 75 14.68 68.23 -35.80
N SER A 76 15.81 67.78 -36.35
CA SER A 76 17.06 67.25 -35.77
C SER A 76 17.09 65.90 -35.04
N VAL A 77 17.87 65.01 -35.67
CA VAL A 77 18.36 63.70 -35.27
C VAL A 77 19.21 63.76 -34.00
N GLY A 78 18.85 62.95 -33.01
CA GLY A 78 19.72 62.49 -31.93
C GLY A 78 19.46 61.00 -31.74
N SER A 79 20.36 60.16 -32.23
CA SER A 79 20.27 58.71 -32.22
C SER A 79 20.36 58.15 -30.81
N LEU A 80 19.23 57.80 -30.21
CA LEU A 80 19.15 56.87 -29.09
C LEU A 80 18.18 55.77 -29.50
N THR A 81 18.73 54.65 -29.96
CA THR A 81 17.99 53.40 -30.09
C THR A 81 17.56 52.97 -28.69
N PRO A 82 16.24 52.86 -28.40
CA PRO A 82 15.83 52.13 -27.21
C PRO A 82 16.20 50.68 -27.50
N SER A 83 17.14 50.13 -26.73
CA SER A 83 17.27 48.69 -26.63
C SER A 83 15.93 48.17 -26.12
N LEU A 84 15.14 47.60 -27.04
CA LEU A 84 13.99 46.79 -26.69
C LEU A 84 14.53 45.64 -25.85
N ALA A 85 14.49 45.80 -24.53
CA ALA A 85 14.67 44.70 -23.62
C ALA A 85 13.58 43.69 -23.95
N THR A 86 13.96 42.64 -24.67
CA THR A 86 13.14 41.46 -24.86
C THR A 86 12.98 40.81 -23.50
N LEU A 87 11.91 41.19 -22.78
CA LEU A 87 11.48 40.42 -21.62
C LEU A 87 11.22 38.99 -22.12
N PRO A 88 11.97 37.98 -21.65
CA PRO A 88 11.71 36.63 -22.05
C PRO A 88 10.31 36.30 -21.51
N ILE A 89 9.34 36.16 -22.41
CA ILE A 89 8.08 35.53 -22.10
C ILE A 89 8.46 34.09 -21.75
N ARG A 90 8.68 33.82 -20.45
CA ARG A 90 8.82 32.44 -19.98
C ARG A 90 7.51 31.76 -20.37
N ALA A 91 7.59 30.85 -21.33
CA ALA A 91 6.47 30.00 -21.68
C ALA A 91 5.91 29.41 -20.37
N SER A 92 4.63 29.66 -20.10
CA SER A 92 3.97 29.13 -18.90
C SER A 92 4.09 27.61 -18.92
N SER A 93 4.74 27.03 -17.92
CA SER A 93 4.80 25.58 -17.77
C SER A 93 3.40 25.06 -17.40
N TRP A 94 3.01 23.92 -17.98
CA TRP A 94 1.78 23.18 -17.65
C TRP A 94 1.63 22.86 -16.16
N TRP A 95 2.74 22.90 -15.41
CA TRP A 95 2.83 22.45 -14.02
C TRP A 95 3.07 23.60 -13.03
N THR A 96 2.88 24.85 -13.44
CA THR A 96 3.13 26.03 -12.60
C THR A 96 2.34 26.03 -11.28
N GLU A 97 1.13 25.48 -11.30
CA GLU A 97 0.26 25.39 -10.11
C GLU A 97 0.41 24.09 -9.31
N VAL A 98 1.25 23.14 -9.78
CA VAL A 98 1.46 21.87 -9.07
C VAL A 98 2.29 22.12 -7.82
N GLN A 99 1.63 22.10 -6.67
CA GLN A 99 2.26 22.27 -5.37
C GLN A 99 3.08 21.02 -4.98
N MET A 100 4.17 21.25 -4.24
CA MET A 100 4.94 20.17 -3.64
C MET A 100 4.03 19.39 -2.67
N GLY A 101 3.94 18.08 -2.85
CA GLY A 101 3.19 17.21 -1.94
C GLY A 101 3.79 17.23 -0.52
N PRO A 102 2.98 17.04 0.53
CA PRO A 102 3.50 16.93 1.88
C PRO A 102 4.42 15.69 1.99
N PRO A 103 5.55 15.78 2.72
CA PRO A 103 6.42 14.63 2.90
C PRO A 103 5.73 13.54 3.72
N ASP A 104 5.92 12.27 3.33
CA ASP A 104 5.40 11.13 4.09
C ASP A 104 6.11 11.06 5.46
N PRO A 105 5.37 11.05 6.59
CA PRO A 105 5.96 11.06 7.92
C PRO A 105 6.90 9.87 8.22
N ILE A 106 6.68 8.72 7.57
CA ILE A 106 7.51 7.51 7.73
C ILE A 106 8.78 7.61 6.88
N LEU A 107 8.67 8.13 5.65
CA LEU A 107 9.83 8.31 4.78
C LEU A 107 10.82 9.33 5.36
N GLY A 108 10.32 10.45 5.89
CA GLY A 108 11.17 11.49 6.50
C GLY A 108 12.04 10.97 7.66
N VAL A 109 11.49 10.08 8.50
CA VAL A 109 12.22 9.42 9.60
C VAL A 109 13.38 8.56 9.06
N THR A 110 13.14 7.81 7.98
CA THR A 110 14.17 6.95 7.38
C THR A 110 15.28 7.77 6.69
N GLU A 111 14.93 8.88 6.05
CA GLU A 111 15.93 9.77 5.45
C GLU A 111 16.81 10.44 6.49
N ALA A 112 16.22 10.92 7.59
CA ALA A 112 16.97 11.50 8.70
C ALA A 112 17.93 10.47 9.32
N TYR A 113 17.43 9.24 9.58
CA TYR A 113 18.26 8.12 10.03
C TYR A 113 19.44 7.83 9.09
N LYS A 114 19.23 7.89 7.76
CA LYS A 114 20.31 7.63 6.79
C LYS A 114 21.41 8.70 6.84
N ARG A 115 21.04 9.97 7.07
CA ARG A 115 21.98 11.10 7.14
C ARG A 115 22.79 11.15 8.43
N ASP A 116 22.29 10.54 9.50
CA ASP A 116 22.97 10.50 10.80
C ASP A 116 24.27 9.66 10.74
N THR A 117 25.35 10.13 11.37
CA THR A 117 26.66 9.46 11.42
C THR A 117 26.91 8.73 12.74
N ASN A 118 26.04 8.88 13.74
CA ASN A 118 26.15 8.19 15.02
C ASN A 118 26.11 6.67 14.83
N SER A 119 27.10 5.95 15.36
CA SER A 119 27.19 4.49 15.25
C SER A 119 26.10 3.75 16.05
N LYS A 120 25.48 4.42 17.04
CA LYS A 120 24.38 3.89 17.85
C LYS A 120 22.99 4.22 17.30
N LYS A 121 22.90 4.90 16.14
CA LYS A 121 21.63 5.27 15.54
C LYS A 121 20.73 4.06 15.27
N MET A 122 19.43 4.21 15.48
CA MET A 122 18.47 3.15 15.22
C MET A 122 17.23 3.67 14.49
N ASN A 123 16.69 2.84 13.60
CA ASN A 123 15.50 3.17 12.83
C ASN A 123 14.30 2.33 13.30
N LEU A 124 13.42 2.96 14.05
CA LEU A 124 12.16 2.39 14.54
C LEU A 124 10.96 2.88 13.71
N GLY A 125 11.19 3.57 12.58
CA GLY A 125 10.14 4.00 11.65
C GLY A 125 9.79 2.96 10.57
N VAL A 126 10.68 2.01 10.27
CA VAL A 126 10.53 1.10 9.12
C VAL A 126 9.44 0.04 9.34
N GLY A 127 8.48 -0.04 8.42
CA GLY A 127 7.41 -1.03 8.44
C GLY A 127 7.77 -2.38 7.80
N ALA A 128 8.97 -2.90 8.03
CA ALA A 128 9.43 -4.17 7.51
C ALA A 128 10.29 -4.92 8.54
N TYR A 129 10.14 -6.23 8.59
CA TYR A 129 10.89 -7.11 9.48
C TYR A 129 12.41 -7.02 9.22
N ARG A 130 13.18 -7.15 10.30
CA ARG A 130 14.64 -7.28 10.30
C ARG A 130 15.03 -8.46 11.18
N ASP A 131 16.13 -9.12 10.82
CA ASP A 131 16.77 -10.10 11.68
C ASP A 131 17.43 -9.44 12.90
N ASP A 132 18.04 -10.24 13.78
CA ASP A 132 18.68 -9.75 15.00
C ASP A 132 19.99 -8.95 14.73
N ASN A 133 20.46 -8.94 13.48
CA ASN A 133 21.56 -8.08 13.02
C ASN A 133 21.05 -6.77 12.39
N GLY A 134 19.73 -6.52 12.42
CA GLY A 134 19.10 -5.34 11.82
C GLY A 134 19.08 -5.36 10.28
N LYS A 135 19.24 -6.53 9.65
CA LYS A 135 19.29 -6.70 8.19
C LYS A 135 17.95 -7.18 7.63
N PRO A 136 17.63 -6.87 6.35
CA PRO A 136 16.49 -7.49 5.68
C PRO A 136 16.58 -9.01 5.71
N TYR A 137 15.45 -9.68 5.94
CA TYR A 137 15.37 -11.12 6.07
C TYR A 137 14.53 -11.69 4.92
N VAL A 138 15.15 -12.53 4.09
CA VAL A 138 14.47 -13.30 3.04
C VAL A 138 14.37 -14.74 3.55
N LEU A 139 13.14 -15.24 3.68
CA LEU A 139 12.85 -16.59 4.17
C LEU A 139 13.51 -17.65 3.28
N ASN A 140 13.95 -18.75 3.89
CA ASN A 140 14.54 -19.87 3.14
C ASN A 140 13.48 -20.57 2.28
N CYS A 141 12.22 -20.65 2.74
CA CYS A 141 11.13 -21.18 1.91
C CYS A 141 10.92 -20.34 0.63
N VAL A 142 11.14 -19.03 0.70
CA VAL A 142 11.09 -18.12 -0.46
C VAL A 142 12.23 -18.41 -1.41
N ARG A 143 13.48 -18.48 -0.92
CA ARG A 143 14.65 -18.81 -1.75
C ARG A 143 14.48 -20.15 -2.47
N LYS A 144 14.04 -21.19 -1.74
CA LYS A 144 13.76 -22.51 -2.32
C LYS A 144 12.66 -22.45 -3.38
N ALA A 145 11.59 -21.67 -3.15
CA ALA A 145 10.55 -21.48 -4.15
C ALA A 145 11.06 -20.76 -5.40
N GLU A 146 11.92 -19.75 -5.25
CA GLU A 146 12.58 -19.06 -6.38
C GLU A 146 13.42 -20.03 -7.22
N ASP A 147 14.24 -20.88 -6.58
CA ASP A 147 15.06 -21.89 -7.26
C ASP A 147 14.19 -22.91 -8.04
N LEU A 148 13.08 -23.35 -7.44
CA LEU A 148 12.11 -24.25 -8.09
C LEU A 148 11.41 -23.59 -9.28
N ILE A 149 11.11 -22.30 -9.20
CA ILE A 149 10.48 -21.57 -10.31
C ILE A 149 11.49 -21.36 -11.44
N ALA A 150 12.73 -20.99 -11.10
CA ALA A 150 13.80 -20.77 -12.07
C ALA A 150 14.14 -22.04 -12.85
N SER A 151 14.24 -23.19 -12.16
CA SER A 151 14.58 -24.49 -12.78
C SER A 151 13.52 -24.98 -13.77
N LYS A 152 12.26 -24.53 -13.66
CA LYS A 152 11.18 -24.87 -14.60
C LYS A 152 11.25 -24.11 -15.92
N MET A 153 12.09 -23.07 -16.05
CA MET A 153 12.23 -22.23 -17.25
C MET A 153 10.88 -21.75 -17.83
N LEU A 154 9.97 -21.34 -16.94
CA LEU A 154 8.62 -20.91 -17.32
C LEU A 154 8.65 -19.63 -18.17
N ASP A 155 7.64 -19.50 -19.03
CA ASP A 155 7.37 -18.27 -19.75
C ASP A 155 7.03 -17.08 -18.82
N LYS A 156 6.89 -15.91 -19.44
CA LYS A 156 6.49 -14.65 -18.80
C LYS A 156 5.22 -14.08 -19.44
N GLU A 157 4.33 -14.96 -19.91
CA GLU A 157 3.07 -14.54 -20.50
C GLU A 157 2.16 -13.85 -19.48
N TYR A 158 1.22 -13.06 -19.98
CA TYR A 158 0.25 -12.39 -19.12
C TYR A 158 -0.56 -13.39 -18.29
N LEU A 159 -0.79 -13.06 -17.03
CA LEU A 159 -1.79 -13.75 -16.22
C LEU A 159 -3.21 -13.35 -16.66
N ALA A 160 -4.19 -14.16 -16.25
CA ALA A 160 -5.58 -13.73 -16.28
C ALA A 160 -5.77 -12.45 -15.43
N ILE A 161 -6.81 -11.67 -15.72
CA ILE A 161 -7.12 -10.43 -14.99
C ILE A 161 -7.31 -10.69 -13.49
N GLY A 162 -7.94 -11.83 -13.14
CA GLY A 162 -8.11 -12.27 -11.75
C GLY A 162 -6.82 -12.79 -11.10
N GLY A 163 -5.74 -12.94 -11.86
CA GLY A 163 -4.43 -13.42 -11.41
C GLY A 163 -4.17 -14.89 -11.64
N LEU A 164 -3.18 -15.41 -10.93
CA LEU A 164 -2.80 -16.81 -10.93
C LEU A 164 -3.84 -17.62 -10.13
N GLY A 165 -4.49 -18.59 -10.78
CA GLY A 165 -5.58 -19.38 -10.18
C GLY A 165 -5.17 -20.12 -8.91
N ASP A 166 -4.04 -20.84 -8.96
CA ASP A 166 -3.52 -21.60 -7.82
C ASP A 166 -3.17 -20.71 -6.62
N PHE A 167 -2.63 -19.52 -6.88
CA PHE A 167 -2.38 -18.53 -5.85
C PHE A 167 -3.69 -18.03 -5.23
N SER A 168 -4.67 -17.68 -6.06
CA SER A 168 -5.95 -17.11 -5.57
C SER A 168 -6.71 -18.12 -4.70
N LYS A 169 -6.70 -19.40 -5.08
CA LYS A 169 -7.25 -20.50 -4.27
C LYS A 169 -6.51 -20.65 -2.95
N ALA A 170 -5.18 -20.73 -2.97
CA ALA A 170 -4.37 -20.88 -1.76
C ALA A 170 -4.45 -19.66 -0.82
N CYS A 171 -4.58 -18.46 -1.39
CA CYS A 171 -4.80 -17.21 -0.66
C CYS A 171 -6.14 -17.25 0.12
N ALA A 172 -7.22 -17.68 -0.54
CA ALA A 172 -8.54 -17.83 0.09
C ALA A 172 -8.53 -18.92 1.17
N GLU A 173 -7.92 -20.08 0.88
CA GLU A 173 -7.82 -21.20 1.81
C GLU A 173 -7.03 -20.82 3.08
N LEU A 174 -5.93 -20.07 2.93
CA LEU A 174 -5.16 -19.58 4.08
C LEU A 174 -6.01 -18.69 5.01
N ALA A 175 -6.81 -17.78 4.45
CA ALA A 175 -7.66 -16.90 5.24
C ALA A 175 -8.83 -17.63 5.89
N LEU A 176 -9.59 -18.37 5.08
CA LEU A 176 -10.89 -18.92 5.48
C LEU A 176 -10.78 -20.27 6.18
N GLY A 177 -9.66 -20.97 6.01
CA GLY A 177 -9.43 -22.33 6.47
C GLY A 177 -9.91 -23.36 5.44
N PRO A 178 -9.24 -24.52 5.32
CA PRO A 178 -9.53 -25.53 4.30
C PRO A 178 -10.94 -26.11 4.41
N ASP A 179 -11.51 -26.12 5.62
CA ASP A 179 -12.83 -26.67 5.88
C ASP A 179 -13.99 -25.67 5.78
N SER A 180 -13.70 -24.42 5.42
CA SER A 180 -14.69 -23.34 5.35
C SER A 180 -15.88 -23.70 4.48
N GLU A 181 -17.09 -23.50 5.00
CA GLU A 181 -18.33 -23.65 4.24
C GLU A 181 -18.34 -22.73 3.02
N VAL A 182 -17.85 -21.49 3.15
CA VAL A 182 -17.77 -20.49 2.08
C VAL A 182 -17.02 -21.02 0.85
N LEU A 183 -15.91 -21.73 1.09
CA LEU A 183 -15.10 -22.33 0.04
C LEU A 183 -15.82 -23.53 -0.59
N LYS A 184 -16.40 -24.40 0.25
CA LYS A 184 -17.13 -25.61 -0.18
C LYS A 184 -18.35 -25.27 -1.05
N SER A 185 -19.11 -24.23 -0.68
CA SER A 185 -20.27 -23.74 -1.45
C SER A 185 -19.91 -22.80 -2.59
N LYS A 186 -18.62 -22.46 -2.77
CA LYS A 186 -18.10 -21.59 -3.85
C LYS A 186 -18.73 -20.19 -3.85
N ARG A 187 -19.15 -19.71 -2.68
CA ARG A 187 -19.77 -18.39 -2.52
C ARG A 187 -18.77 -17.29 -2.19
N SER A 188 -17.47 -17.51 -2.36
CA SER A 188 -16.46 -16.45 -2.34
C SER A 188 -15.72 -16.35 -3.67
N ILE A 189 -15.33 -15.14 -4.03
CA ILE A 189 -14.36 -14.89 -5.09
C ILE A 189 -13.12 -14.20 -4.53
N THR A 190 -11.95 -14.70 -4.92
CA THR A 190 -10.65 -14.07 -4.62
C THR A 190 -9.95 -13.71 -5.93
N VAL A 191 -9.53 -12.45 -6.04
CA VAL A 191 -8.67 -11.97 -7.13
C VAL A 191 -7.31 -11.56 -6.59
N GLN A 192 -6.25 -11.88 -7.32
CA GLN A 192 -4.90 -11.41 -7.00
C GLN A 192 -4.80 -9.90 -7.19
N THR A 193 -4.13 -9.24 -6.25
CA THR A 193 -3.93 -7.78 -6.26
C THR A 193 -2.48 -7.40 -5.98
N ILE A 194 -2.17 -6.11 -6.17
CA ILE A 194 -0.85 -5.53 -5.86
C ILE A 194 -0.71 -5.37 -4.34
N SER A 195 -0.54 -6.50 -3.65
CA SER A 195 -0.52 -6.64 -2.20
C SER A 195 -1.78 -6.12 -1.50
N GLY A 196 -1.69 -5.88 -0.18
CA GLY A 196 -2.80 -5.36 0.63
C GLY A 196 -3.25 -3.97 0.21
N THR A 197 -2.33 -3.05 -0.10
CA THR A 197 -2.69 -1.71 -0.59
C THR A 197 -3.51 -1.76 -1.89
N GLY A 198 -3.09 -2.59 -2.85
CA GLY A 198 -3.83 -2.81 -4.08
C GLY A 198 -5.18 -3.47 -3.81
N SER A 199 -5.23 -4.44 -2.90
CA SER A 199 -6.46 -5.11 -2.46
C SER A 199 -7.49 -4.12 -1.90
N LEU A 200 -7.06 -3.30 -0.93
CA LEU A 200 -7.89 -2.24 -0.35
C LEU A 200 -8.36 -1.24 -1.40
N ARG A 201 -7.51 -0.83 -2.35
CA ARG A 201 -7.91 0.10 -3.41
C ARG A 201 -8.92 -0.51 -4.38
N ILE A 202 -8.76 -1.77 -4.78
CA ILE A 202 -9.74 -2.49 -5.60
C ILE A 202 -11.06 -2.62 -4.83
N GLY A 203 -11.02 -3.02 -3.57
CA GLY A 203 -12.21 -3.10 -2.71
C GLY A 203 -12.91 -1.75 -2.52
N ALA A 204 -12.17 -0.67 -2.28
CA ALA A 204 -12.70 0.67 -2.17
C ALA A 204 -13.36 1.16 -3.47
N ASN A 205 -12.73 0.92 -4.63
CA ASN A 205 -13.31 1.26 -5.92
C ASN A 205 -14.56 0.40 -6.24
N PHE A 206 -14.56 -0.88 -5.83
CA PHE A 206 -15.70 -1.77 -5.97
C PHE A 206 -16.88 -1.30 -5.12
N LEU A 207 -16.64 -0.97 -3.85
CA LEU A 207 -17.62 -0.36 -2.95
C LEU A 207 -18.16 0.95 -3.50
N SER A 208 -17.29 1.84 -3.98
CA SER A 208 -17.69 3.12 -4.58
C SER A 208 -18.65 2.93 -5.76
N ARG A 209 -18.42 1.91 -6.59
CA ARG A 209 -19.24 1.61 -7.77
C ARG A 209 -20.56 0.89 -7.44
N PHE A 210 -20.54 -0.09 -6.54
CA PHE A 210 -21.67 -1.03 -6.38
C PHE A 210 -22.35 -0.97 -5.02
N HIS A 211 -21.69 -0.50 -3.97
CA HIS A 211 -22.33 -0.26 -2.68
C HIS A 211 -23.01 1.11 -2.70
N THR A 212 -24.29 1.11 -3.05
CA THR A 212 -25.09 2.34 -3.21
C THR A 212 -25.84 2.73 -1.93
N ALA A 213 -25.99 1.81 -0.98
CA ALA A 213 -26.73 2.05 0.26
C ALA A 213 -26.06 3.07 1.19
N ALA A 214 -24.72 3.11 1.23
CA ALA A 214 -23.96 4.07 2.00
C ALA A 214 -22.61 4.37 1.34
N LYS A 215 -22.07 5.57 1.58
CA LYS A 215 -20.69 5.94 1.20
C LYS A 215 -19.76 6.11 2.38
N ASP A 216 -20.28 6.02 3.60
CA ASP A 216 -19.49 6.13 4.82
C ASP A 216 -18.69 4.85 5.09
N VAL A 217 -17.38 5.02 5.28
CA VAL A 217 -16.43 4.02 5.75
C VAL A 217 -15.93 4.45 7.12
N TYR A 218 -16.20 3.62 8.13
CA TYR A 218 -15.77 3.84 9.51
C TYR A 218 -14.42 3.18 9.76
N LEU A 219 -13.41 4.01 10.04
CA LEU A 219 -12.06 3.57 10.39
C LEU A 219 -11.85 3.60 11.92
N PRO A 220 -11.02 2.72 12.50
CA PRO A 220 -10.66 2.84 13.91
C PRO A 220 -9.86 4.12 14.15
N LYS A 221 -9.94 4.67 15.37
CA LYS A 221 -9.11 5.80 15.83
C LYS A 221 -7.97 5.33 16.75
N PRO A 222 -6.70 5.45 16.33
CA PRO A 222 -6.22 5.73 14.98
C PRO A 222 -6.31 4.48 14.07
N SER A 223 -5.89 4.62 12.81
CA SER A 223 -5.67 3.50 11.89
C SER A 223 -4.40 3.73 11.07
N TRP A 224 -4.04 2.77 10.20
CA TRP A 224 -2.93 2.95 9.27
C TRP A 224 -3.21 4.16 8.37
N GLY A 225 -2.27 5.12 8.35
CA GLY A 225 -2.48 6.42 7.72
C GLY A 225 -2.91 6.37 6.25
N ASN A 226 -2.55 5.30 5.53
CA ASN A 226 -2.90 5.15 4.11
C ASN A 226 -4.35 4.68 3.88
N HIS A 227 -5.09 4.22 4.91
CA HIS A 227 -6.52 3.93 4.77
C HIS A 227 -7.29 5.18 4.34
N THR A 228 -6.96 6.34 4.93
CA THR A 228 -7.58 7.63 4.60
C THR A 228 -7.52 7.95 3.10
N PRO A 229 -6.34 8.12 2.47
CA PRO A 229 -6.28 8.41 1.04
C PRO A 229 -6.82 7.26 0.18
N ILE A 230 -6.65 5.98 0.54
CA ILE A 230 -7.20 4.87 -0.25
C ILE A 230 -8.72 4.99 -0.44
N PHE A 231 -9.46 5.21 0.65
CA PHE A 231 -10.92 5.30 0.60
C PHE A 231 -11.38 6.66 0.08
N ARG A 232 -10.76 7.77 0.50
CA ARG A 232 -11.08 9.11 0.01
C ARG A 232 -10.90 9.22 -1.50
N ASP A 233 -9.77 8.74 -2.02
CA ASP A 233 -9.45 8.82 -3.46
C ASP A 233 -10.21 7.76 -4.29
N ALA A 234 -11.00 6.90 -3.64
CA ALA A 234 -12.03 6.07 -4.26
C ALA A 234 -13.42 6.73 -4.24
N GLY A 235 -13.57 7.93 -3.65
CA GLY A 235 -14.83 8.65 -3.54
C GLY A 235 -15.68 8.30 -2.31
N MET A 236 -15.12 7.58 -1.34
CA MET A 236 -15.81 7.22 -0.10
C MET A 236 -15.72 8.35 0.94
N GLN A 237 -16.70 8.39 1.85
CA GLN A 237 -16.73 9.33 2.97
C GLN A 237 -16.14 8.69 4.21
N LEU A 238 -15.22 9.37 4.88
CA LEU A 238 -14.53 8.82 6.04
C LEU A 238 -15.19 9.25 7.34
N LYS A 239 -15.55 8.25 8.13
CA LYS A 239 -15.98 8.39 9.52
C LYS A 239 -15.03 7.56 10.39
N ALA A 240 -15.22 7.63 11.70
CA ALA A 240 -14.36 6.87 12.59
C ALA A 240 -15.05 6.49 13.89
N TYR A 241 -14.62 5.39 14.49
CA TYR A 241 -15.07 4.89 15.78
C TYR A 241 -13.89 4.84 16.77
N ARG A 242 -14.17 5.00 18.06
CA ARG A 242 -13.18 4.84 19.13
C ARG A 242 -12.57 3.44 19.10
N TYR A 243 -11.27 3.37 19.35
CA TYR A 243 -10.52 2.12 19.29
C TYR A 243 -9.38 2.12 20.32
N TYR A 244 -8.43 3.04 20.21
CA TYR A 244 -7.32 3.14 21.14
C TYR A 244 -7.65 4.10 22.28
N ASP A 245 -7.40 3.68 23.53
CA ASP A 245 -7.47 4.53 24.70
C ASP A 245 -6.06 5.04 25.08
N PRO A 246 -5.77 6.35 24.91
CA PRO A 246 -4.47 6.91 25.29
C PRO A 246 -4.18 6.87 26.79
N ALA A 247 -5.20 6.75 27.65
CA ALA A 247 -5.01 6.72 29.10
C ALA A 247 -4.50 5.35 29.58
N THR A 248 -4.93 4.27 28.93
CA THR A 248 -4.54 2.89 29.28
C THR A 248 -3.56 2.26 28.29
N CYS A 249 -3.30 2.92 27.15
CA CYS A 249 -2.58 2.37 25.99
C CYS A 249 -3.21 1.06 25.47
N GLY A 250 -4.50 0.84 25.74
CA GLY A 250 -5.25 -0.37 25.43
C GLY A 250 -6.43 -0.13 24.49
N PHE A 251 -7.31 -1.13 24.40
CA PHE A 251 -8.51 -1.08 23.56
C PHE A 251 -9.67 -0.42 24.31
N ASP A 252 -10.17 0.70 23.81
CA ASP A 252 -11.40 1.37 24.29
C ASP A 252 -12.63 0.56 23.85
N PHE A 253 -12.85 -0.58 24.49
CA PHE A 253 -13.92 -1.49 24.12
C PHE A 253 -15.31 -0.88 24.31
N THR A 254 -15.52 -0.18 25.43
CA THR A 254 -16.80 0.48 25.73
C THR A 254 -17.09 1.58 24.73
N GLY A 255 -16.10 2.43 24.41
CA GLY A 255 -16.26 3.47 23.41
C GLY A 255 -16.45 2.91 22.00
N ALA A 256 -15.75 1.84 21.65
CA ALA A 256 -15.93 1.15 20.37
C ALA A 256 -17.36 0.61 20.21
N LEU A 257 -17.89 -0.10 21.22
CA LEU A 257 -19.26 -0.63 21.19
C LEU A 257 -20.30 0.49 21.10
N ASP A 258 -20.14 1.55 21.90
CA ASP A 258 -21.05 2.69 21.91
C ASP A 258 -21.09 3.37 20.52
N ASP A 259 -19.93 3.63 19.91
CA ASP A 259 -19.85 4.22 18.58
C ASP A 259 -20.43 3.28 17.51
N ILE A 260 -20.05 2.01 17.50
CA ILE A 260 -20.51 1.03 16.50
C ILE A 260 -22.02 0.84 16.56
N SER A 261 -22.62 0.86 17.76
CA SER A 261 -24.08 0.75 17.92
C SER A 261 -24.85 1.90 17.28
N LYS A 262 -24.20 3.06 17.12
CA LYS A 262 -24.77 4.29 16.54
C LYS A 262 -24.50 4.45 15.05
N ILE A 263 -23.63 3.61 14.46
CA ILE A 263 -23.36 3.65 13.02
C ILE A 263 -24.68 3.43 12.24
N PRO A 264 -24.98 4.20 11.19
CA PRO A 264 -26.15 3.97 10.34
C PRO A 264 -26.11 2.60 9.67
N GLU A 265 -27.25 1.92 9.54
CA GLU A 265 -27.32 0.61 8.87
C GLU A 265 -26.74 0.68 7.45
N HIS A 266 -26.18 -0.43 6.98
CA HIS A 266 -25.53 -0.54 5.67
C HIS A 266 -24.27 0.33 5.47
N SER A 267 -23.78 1.05 6.48
CA SER A 267 -22.44 1.65 6.44
C SER A 267 -21.36 0.58 6.34
N ILE A 268 -20.16 0.97 5.90
CA ILE A 268 -18.99 0.09 5.87
C ILE A 268 -18.18 0.31 7.15
N ILE A 269 -17.78 -0.77 7.81
CA ILE A 269 -16.83 -0.73 8.92
C ILE A 269 -15.55 -1.46 8.52
N MET A 270 -14.42 -0.78 8.67
CA MET A 270 -13.12 -1.38 8.41
C MET A 270 -12.52 -1.90 9.72
N LEU A 271 -12.07 -3.15 9.71
CA LEU A 271 -11.48 -3.84 10.86
C LEU A 271 -10.08 -4.35 10.48
N HIS A 272 -9.12 -4.25 11.40
CA HIS A 272 -7.85 -4.95 11.27
C HIS A 272 -8.08 -6.36 11.82
N ALA A 273 -7.70 -7.39 11.07
CA ALA A 273 -7.95 -8.78 11.50
C ALA A 273 -7.15 -9.15 12.76
N CYS A 274 -5.90 -8.67 12.84
CA CYS A 274 -4.97 -8.79 13.94
C CYS A 274 -3.79 -7.82 13.73
N ALA A 275 -2.96 -7.64 14.77
CA ALA A 275 -1.82 -6.74 14.82
C ALA A 275 -2.15 -5.33 14.31
N HIS A 276 -3.13 -4.68 14.96
CA HIS A 276 -3.62 -3.37 14.56
C HIS A 276 -2.48 -2.37 14.30
N ASN A 277 -2.46 -1.79 13.11
CA ASN A 277 -1.49 -0.76 12.74
C ASN A 277 -2.16 0.62 12.90
N PRO A 278 -1.65 1.52 13.77
CA PRO A 278 -0.27 1.54 14.28
C PRO A 278 -0.06 1.07 15.73
N THR A 279 -1.11 0.73 16.48
CA THR A 279 -1.03 0.65 17.94
C THR A 279 -0.52 -0.67 18.49
N GLY A 280 -0.68 -1.77 17.74
CA GLY A 280 -0.51 -3.14 18.23
C GLY A 280 -1.61 -3.61 19.19
N VAL A 281 -2.65 -2.80 19.43
CA VAL A 281 -3.75 -3.16 20.33
C VAL A 281 -4.82 -3.92 19.56
N ASP A 282 -5.13 -5.15 19.97
CA ASP A 282 -6.20 -5.96 19.35
C ASP A 282 -7.30 -6.31 20.36
N PRO A 283 -8.57 -6.44 19.93
CA PRO A 283 -9.63 -6.98 20.76
C PRO A 283 -9.36 -8.45 21.11
N ARG A 284 -9.74 -8.84 22.33
CA ARG A 284 -9.70 -10.23 22.77
C ARG A 284 -10.84 -11.04 22.14
N PRO A 285 -10.77 -12.38 22.11
CA PRO A 285 -11.80 -13.21 21.47
C PRO A 285 -13.22 -12.92 21.95
N GLU A 286 -13.44 -12.71 23.25
CA GLU A 286 -14.73 -12.35 23.83
C GLU A 286 -15.24 -10.97 23.35
N GLN A 287 -14.34 -10.00 23.20
CA GLN A 287 -14.69 -8.67 22.69
C GLN A 287 -15.04 -8.72 21.20
N TRP A 288 -14.33 -9.53 20.42
CA TRP A 288 -14.67 -9.79 19.02
C TRP A 288 -16.08 -10.42 18.85
N LYS A 289 -16.50 -11.28 19.78
CA LYS A 289 -17.87 -11.84 19.76
C LYS A 289 -18.93 -10.75 19.90
N GLU A 290 -18.74 -9.85 20.86
CA GLU A 290 -19.65 -8.73 21.09
C GLU A 290 -19.65 -7.74 19.92
N LEU A 291 -18.47 -7.41 19.37
CA LEU A 291 -18.35 -6.59 18.17
C LEU A 291 -19.12 -7.21 16.99
N SER A 292 -18.91 -8.50 16.72
CA SER A 292 -19.62 -9.23 15.67
C SER A 292 -21.14 -9.16 15.84
N ALA A 293 -21.64 -9.34 17.07
CA ALA A 293 -23.06 -9.30 17.36
C ALA A 293 -23.68 -7.90 17.10
N VAL A 294 -23.02 -6.83 17.56
CA VAL A 294 -23.50 -5.45 17.31
C VAL A 294 -23.43 -5.11 15.82
N ILE A 295 -22.33 -5.43 15.15
CA ILE A 295 -22.14 -5.19 13.71
C ILE A 295 -23.22 -5.91 12.89
N LYS A 296 -23.54 -7.16 13.24
CA LYS A 296 -24.60 -7.94 12.60
C LYS A 296 -25.97 -7.31 12.81
N LYS A 297 -26.28 -6.92 14.05
CA LYS A 297 -27.54 -6.23 14.41
C LYS A 297 -27.72 -4.93 13.62
N LYS A 298 -26.62 -4.21 13.39
CA LYS A 298 -26.57 -2.95 12.63
C LYS A 298 -26.46 -3.16 11.11
N LYS A 299 -26.42 -4.40 10.62
CA LYS A 299 -26.29 -4.74 9.20
C LYS A 299 -25.16 -3.98 8.49
N LEU A 300 -24.03 -3.83 9.18
CA LEU A 300 -22.86 -3.15 8.62
C LEU A 300 -22.12 -4.10 7.67
N LEU A 301 -21.58 -3.55 6.59
CA LEU A 301 -20.69 -4.29 5.71
C LEU A 301 -19.27 -4.25 6.28
N VAL A 302 -18.71 -5.42 6.57
CA VAL A 302 -17.39 -5.54 7.17
C VAL A 302 -16.32 -5.64 6.09
N PHE A 303 -15.30 -4.79 6.19
CA PHE A 303 -14.08 -4.88 5.37
C PHE A 303 -12.87 -5.12 6.28
N PHE A 304 -12.37 -6.35 6.29
CA PHE A 304 -11.15 -6.72 6.99
C PHE A 304 -9.89 -6.36 6.19
N ASP A 305 -8.91 -5.74 6.86
CA ASP A 305 -7.51 -5.70 6.42
C ASP A 305 -6.68 -6.71 7.24
N MET A 306 -6.13 -7.73 6.57
CA MET A 306 -5.39 -8.83 7.17
C MET A 306 -3.98 -8.92 6.59
N ALA A 307 -3.12 -8.01 7.04
CA ALA A 307 -1.74 -7.88 6.53
C ALA A 307 -0.68 -8.67 7.32
N TYR A 308 -1.06 -9.29 8.45
CA TYR A 308 -0.12 -9.84 9.45
C TYR A 308 -0.39 -11.30 9.85
N GLN A 309 -1.24 -12.03 9.12
CA GLN A 309 -1.59 -13.41 9.45
C GLN A 309 -0.34 -14.31 9.59
N GLY A 310 -0.18 -14.93 10.76
CA GLY A 310 0.96 -15.75 11.18
C GLY A 310 2.11 -14.93 11.77
N PHE A 311 2.25 -13.66 11.39
CA PHE A 311 3.31 -12.77 11.88
C PHE A 311 2.94 -12.10 13.20
N ALA A 312 1.66 -12.07 13.57
CA ALA A 312 1.20 -11.41 14.78
C ALA A 312 1.46 -12.31 16.01
N SER A 313 0.92 -13.54 16.03
CA SER A 313 1.10 -14.47 17.15
C SER A 313 2.01 -15.66 16.86
N GLY A 314 2.49 -15.82 15.63
CA GLY A 314 3.19 -17.04 15.19
C GLY A 314 2.25 -18.19 14.79
N ASP A 315 0.94 -17.94 14.74
CA ASP A 315 -0.10 -18.94 14.46
C ASP A 315 -1.09 -18.38 13.43
N ILE A 316 -1.12 -19.00 12.25
CA ILE A 316 -1.93 -18.51 11.13
C ILE A 316 -3.43 -18.63 11.35
N ASP A 317 -3.89 -19.55 12.21
CA ASP A 317 -5.29 -19.80 12.46
C ASP A 317 -5.81 -18.89 13.57
N ARG A 318 -4.99 -18.66 14.61
CA ARG A 318 -5.27 -17.65 15.64
C ARG A 318 -5.39 -16.26 15.03
N ASP A 319 -4.47 -15.90 14.15
CA ASP A 319 -4.42 -14.58 13.53
C ASP A 319 -5.58 -14.35 12.52
N ALA A 320 -6.22 -15.41 12.04
CA ALA A 320 -7.40 -15.36 11.18
C ALA A 320 -8.73 -15.55 11.93
N TRP A 321 -8.67 -15.77 13.25
CA TRP A 321 -9.84 -16.16 14.06
C TRP A 321 -11.00 -15.16 13.96
N ALA A 322 -10.72 -13.85 14.01
CA ALA A 322 -11.76 -12.83 13.90
C ALA A 322 -12.49 -12.88 12.56
N VAL A 323 -11.76 -13.04 11.45
CA VAL A 323 -12.35 -13.15 10.10
C VAL A 323 -13.25 -14.38 10.01
N ARG A 324 -12.75 -15.53 10.45
CA ARG A 324 -13.49 -16.81 10.42
C ARG A 324 -14.71 -16.76 11.32
N TYR A 325 -14.58 -16.21 12.52
CA TYR A 325 -15.69 -16.05 13.45
C TYR A 325 -16.81 -15.17 12.87
N PHE A 326 -16.49 -14.05 12.21
CA PHE A 326 -17.50 -13.23 11.55
C PHE A 326 -18.24 -14.01 10.45
N ILE A 327 -17.51 -14.77 9.64
CA ILE A 327 -18.13 -15.62 8.61
C ILE A 327 -19.05 -16.68 9.24
N ASP A 328 -18.61 -17.34 10.31
CA ASP A 328 -19.41 -18.35 11.04
C ASP A 328 -20.65 -17.75 11.69
N GLN A 329 -20.58 -16.48 12.10
CA GLN A 329 -21.74 -15.71 12.55
C GLN A 329 -22.62 -15.21 11.40
N GLY A 330 -22.37 -15.61 10.15
CA GLY A 330 -23.20 -15.31 8.99
C GLY A 330 -22.96 -13.92 8.38
N HIS A 331 -21.78 -13.32 8.62
CA HIS A 331 -21.40 -12.10 7.91
C HIS A 331 -20.86 -12.43 6.51
N ASN A 332 -21.31 -11.68 5.52
CA ASN A 332 -20.65 -11.63 4.21
C ASN A 332 -19.64 -10.48 4.24
N VAL A 333 -18.34 -10.81 4.24
CA VAL A 333 -17.25 -9.86 4.45
C VAL A 333 -16.47 -9.57 3.17
N LEU A 334 -15.84 -8.41 3.15
CA LEU A 334 -14.74 -8.09 2.24
C LEU A 334 -13.42 -8.30 2.98
N LEU A 335 -12.40 -8.82 2.29
CA LEU A 335 -11.12 -9.13 2.91
C LEU A 335 -9.95 -8.72 1.99
N SER A 336 -9.05 -7.93 2.56
CA SER A 336 -7.73 -7.63 1.99
C SER A 336 -6.67 -8.49 2.66
N GLN A 337 -5.86 -9.18 1.86
CA GLN A 337 -4.70 -9.96 2.33
C GLN A 337 -3.39 -9.41 1.74
N SER A 338 -2.33 -9.43 2.54
CA SER A 338 -0.97 -9.09 2.11
C SER A 338 0.02 -10.18 2.50
N PHE A 339 0.90 -10.56 1.57
CA PHE A 339 2.01 -11.47 1.84
C PHE A 339 3.34 -10.74 2.07
N ALA A 340 3.30 -9.41 2.21
CA ALA A 340 4.49 -8.59 2.33
C ALA A 340 5.28 -8.90 3.61
N LYS A 341 4.59 -9.19 4.73
CA LYS A 341 5.21 -9.41 6.04
C LYS A 341 5.39 -10.88 6.35
N ASN A 342 4.30 -11.66 6.27
CA ASN A 342 4.32 -13.07 6.67
C ASN A 342 5.21 -13.97 5.78
N MET A 343 5.45 -13.59 4.51
CA MET A 343 6.41 -14.25 3.62
C MET A 343 7.61 -13.37 3.27
N GLY A 344 7.72 -12.16 3.83
CA GLY A 344 8.79 -11.23 3.48
C GLY A 344 8.77 -10.72 2.03
N LEU A 345 7.66 -10.87 1.30
CA LEU A 345 7.53 -10.52 -0.12
C LEU A 345 7.18 -9.04 -0.32
N TYR A 346 7.87 -8.14 0.38
CA TYR A 346 7.58 -6.71 0.42
C TYR A 346 7.52 -6.08 -0.98
N GLY A 347 8.59 -6.24 -1.75
CA GLY A 347 8.78 -5.63 -3.06
C GLY A 347 8.07 -6.36 -4.22
N GLU A 348 7.74 -7.63 -4.03
CA GLU A 348 7.04 -8.46 -5.01
C GLU A 348 5.55 -8.13 -5.16
N ARG A 349 5.00 -7.39 -4.19
CA ARG A 349 3.64 -6.85 -4.20
C ARG A 349 2.54 -7.90 -4.41
N VAL A 350 2.60 -9.01 -3.68
CA VAL A 350 1.59 -10.07 -3.74
C VAL A 350 0.55 -9.96 -2.61
N GLY A 351 -0.73 -10.15 -2.96
CA GLY A 351 -1.90 -10.07 -2.08
C GLY A 351 -3.17 -10.52 -2.79
N GLY A 352 -4.28 -10.57 -2.05
CA GLY A 352 -5.58 -10.97 -2.57
C GLY A 352 -6.71 -10.08 -2.06
N PHE A 353 -7.73 -9.90 -2.88
CA PHE A 353 -9.01 -9.31 -2.49
C PHE A 353 -10.10 -10.37 -2.58
N THR A 354 -10.75 -10.66 -1.45
CA THR A 354 -11.80 -11.67 -1.34
C THR A 354 -13.13 -11.01 -1.02
N VAL A 355 -14.18 -11.42 -1.73
CA VAL A 355 -15.58 -11.06 -1.46
C VAL A 355 -16.34 -12.33 -1.11
N VAL A 356 -16.90 -12.40 0.09
CA VAL A 356 -17.85 -13.44 0.48
C VAL A 356 -19.26 -12.99 0.08
N CYS A 357 -19.93 -13.79 -0.73
CA CYS A 357 -21.23 -13.52 -1.34
C CYS A 357 -22.33 -14.39 -0.72
N ALA A 358 -23.59 -14.11 -1.08
CA ALA A 358 -24.73 -14.91 -0.65
C ALA A 358 -24.67 -16.35 -1.23
N ASP A 359 -24.26 -16.49 -2.48
CA ASP A 359 -24.19 -17.77 -3.19
C ASP A 359 -23.12 -17.74 -4.32
N ALA A 360 -22.97 -18.88 -5.00
CA ALA A 360 -21.99 -19.05 -6.08
C ALA A 360 -22.34 -18.25 -7.36
N GLU A 361 -23.61 -17.98 -7.63
CA GLU A 361 -24.03 -17.20 -8.80
C GLU A 361 -23.73 -15.71 -8.60
N GLU A 362 -23.95 -15.20 -7.39
CA GLU A 362 -23.49 -13.87 -6.99
C GLU A 362 -21.97 -13.75 -7.06
N ALA A 363 -21.22 -14.75 -6.58
CA ALA A 363 -19.76 -14.74 -6.65
C ALA A 363 -19.26 -14.61 -8.11
N LYS A 364 -19.88 -15.30 -9.08
CA LYS A 364 -19.55 -15.17 -10.51
C LYS A 364 -19.86 -13.77 -11.05
N ARG A 365 -21.00 -13.18 -10.69
CA ARG A 365 -21.35 -11.80 -11.08
C ARG A 365 -20.34 -10.80 -10.52
N VAL A 366 -20.00 -10.93 -9.24
CA VAL A 366 -18.98 -10.10 -8.57
C VAL A 366 -17.62 -10.25 -9.24
N GLU A 367 -17.19 -11.47 -9.54
CA GLU A 367 -15.93 -11.74 -10.26
C GLU A 367 -15.87 -11.00 -11.60
N SER A 368 -16.96 -11.05 -12.39
CA SER A 368 -17.01 -10.39 -13.69
C SER A 368 -16.80 -8.87 -13.57
N GLN A 369 -17.40 -8.25 -12.55
CA GLN A 369 -17.28 -6.82 -12.30
C GLN A 369 -15.91 -6.44 -11.73
N LEU A 370 -15.31 -7.28 -10.90
CA LEU A 370 -13.94 -7.10 -10.44
C LEU A 370 -12.95 -7.13 -11.61
N LYS A 371 -13.11 -8.06 -12.56
CA LYS A 371 -12.28 -8.12 -13.78
C LYS A 371 -12.43 -6.85 -14.63
N ILE A 372 -13.66 -6.38 -14.84
CA ILE A 372 -13.94 -5.12 -15.55
C ILE A 372 -13.32 -3.91 -14.81
N LEU A 373 -13.37 -3.91 -13.48
CA LEU A 373 -12.79 -2.85 -12.66
C LEU A 373 -11.26 -2.84 -12.69
N ILE A 374 -10.62 -4.01 -12.62
CA ILE A 374 -9.16 -4.16 -12.56
C ILE A 374 -8.49 -3.85 -13.90
N ARG A 375 -9.08 -4.29 -15.01
CA ARG A 375 -8.49 -4.17 -16.36
C ARG A 375 -8.01 -2.74 -16.70
N PRO A 376 -8.79 -1.66 -16.49
CA PRO A 376 -8.35 -0.30 -16.77
C PRO A 376 -7.42 0.30 -15.71
N ILE A 377 -7.19 -0.38 -14.57
CA ILE A 377 -6.26 0.09 -13.54
C ILE A 377 -4.85 -0.40 -13.86
N TYR A 378 -4.68 -1.70 -14.10
CA TYR A 378 -3.37 -2.29 -14.39
C TYR A 378 -3.40 -3.53 -15.31
N SER A 379 -4.51 -3.76 -16.03
CA SER A 379 -4.73 -4.91 -16.92
C SER A 379 -4.78 -6.27 -16.20
N ASN A 380 -3.64 -6.77 -15.72
CA ASN A 380 -3.49 -8.03 -14.99
C ASN A 380 -2.33 -7.92 -13.97
N PRO A 381 -2.36 -8.69 -12.87
CA PRO A 381 -1.42 -8.50 -11.75
C PRO A 381 -0.03 -9.13 -12.01
N PRO A 382 1.03 -8.70 -11.29
CA PRO A 382 2.39 -9.20 -11.48
C PRO A 382 2.53 -10.66 -11.04
N MET A 383 3.23 -11.47 -11.84
CA MET A 383 3.27 -12.93 -11.63
C MET A 383 4.29 -13.44 -10.60
N ASN A 384 5.42 -12.77 -10.39
CA ASN A 384 6.57 -13.38 -9.70
C ASN A 384 6.26 -13.70 -8.23
N GLY A 385 5.86 -12.69 -7.44
CA GLY A 385 5.40 -12.90 -6.06
C GLY A 385 4.26 -13.90 -5.91
N ALA A 386 3.33 -13.95 -6.87
CA ALA A 386 2.23 -14.91 -6.85
C ALA A 386 2.70 -16.35 -7.13
N ARG A 387 3.66 -16.54 -8.04
CA ARG A 387 4.30 -17.85 -8.28
C ARG A 387 5.05 -18.32 -7.04
N ILE A 388 5.80 -17.43 -6.36
CA ILE A 388 6.50 -17.75 -5.11
C ILE A 388 5.51 -18.16 -4.02
N ALA A 389 4.53 -17.31 -3.71
CA ALA A 389 3.53 -17.58 -2.67
C ALA A 389 2.71 -18.84 -2.99
N SER A 390 2.29 -19.03 -4.25
CA SER A 390 1.61 -20.26 -4.68
C SER A 390 2.47 -21.51 -4.47
N THR A 391 3.75 -21.45 -4.86
CA THR A 391 4.68 -22.57 -4.70
C THR A 391 4.88 -22.92 -3.24
N ILE A 392 4.99 -21.92 -2.35
CA ILE A 392 5.11 -22.16 -0.90
C ILE A 392 3.83 -22.78 -0.34
N LEU A 393 2.67 -22.20 -0.64
CA LEU A 393 1.40 -22.61 -0.02
C LEU A 393 0.93 -23.99 -0.50
N ASN A 394 1.24 -24.36 -1.75
CA ASN A 394 0.78 -25.59 -2.39
C ASN A 394 1.82 -26.73 -2.35
N THR A 395 3.02 -26.50 -1.82
CA THR A 395 4.03 -27.55 -1.60
C THR A 395 4.15 -27.82 -0.09
N PRO A 396 3.70 -28.99 0.41
CA PRO A 396 3.64 -29.27 1.85
C PRO A 396 4.93 -29.00 2.61
N GLU A 397 6.08 -29.35 2.05
CA GLU A 397 7.40 -29.18 2.68
C GLU A 397 7.78 -27.70 2.81
N LEU A 398 7.50 -26.91 1.77
CA LEU A 398 7.75 -25.46 1.79
C LEU A 398 6.76 -24.74 2.70
N ARG A 399 5.50 -25.19 2.74
CA ARG A 399 4.49 -24.67 3.65
C ARG A 399 4.92 -24.91 5.10
N SER A 400 5.37 -26.12 5.44
CA SER A 400 5.88 -26.42 6.78
C SER A 400 7.07 -25.52 7.15
N THR A 401 8.04 -25.40 6.25
CA THR A 401 9.20 -24.51 6.45
C THR A 401 8.75 -23.06 6.68
N TRP A 402 7.79 -22.57 5.88
CA TRP A 402 7.25 -21.22 6.03
C TRP A 402 6.56 -21.01 7.39
N LEU A 403 5.78 -21.99 7.88
CA LEU A 403 5.11 -21.90 9.17
C LEU A 403 6.13 -21.82 10.33
N GLU A 404 7.22 -22.57 10.25
CA GLU A 404 8.33 -22.47 11.22
C GLU A 404 9.01 -21.11 11.16
N GLU A 405 9.32 -20.61 9.95
CA GLU A 405 10.01 -19.33 9.77
C GLU A 405 9.15 -18.13 10.20
N VAL A 406 7.85 -18.12 9.87
CA VAL A 406 6.94 -17.04 10.29
C VAL A 406 6.73 -17.05 11.80
N LYS A 407 6.65 -18.22 12.43
CA LYS A 407 6.64 -18.36 13.88
C LYS A 407 7.93 -17.81 14.50
N GLY A 408 9.10 -18.16 13.95
CA GLY A 408 10.38 -17.63 14.42
C GLY A 408 10.48 -16.10 14.34
N MET A 409 9.92 -15.50 13.27
CA MET A 409 9.82 -14.04 13.16
C MET A 409 8.92 -13.44 14.26
N ALA A 410 7.76 -14.03 14.51
CA ALA A 410 6.83 -13.57 15.55
C ALA A 410 7.44 -13.71 16.96
N ASP A 411 8.02 -14.86 17.28
CA ASP A 411 8.66 -15.15 18.57
C ASP A 411 9.79 -14.14 18.86
N ARG A 412 10.57 -13.74 17.84
CA ARG A 412 11.59 -12.69 18.00
C ARG A 412 10.98 -11.35 18.39
N ILE A 413 9.90 -10.94 17.73
CA ILE A 413 9.22 -9.66 18.03
C ILE A 413 8.66 -9.67 19.46
N ILE A 414 8.04 -10.77 19.88
CA ILE A 414 7.56 -10.97 21.26
C ILE A 414 8.73 -10.83 22.25
N LYS A 415 9.83 -11.54 22.01
CA LYS A 415 11.04 -11.45 22.84
C LYS A 415 11.60 -10.03 22.93
N MET A 416 11.60 -9.25 21.84
CA MET A 416 12.07 -7.87 21.88
C MET A 416 11.18 -6.96 22.74
N ARG A 417 9.86 -7.20 22.77
CA ARG A 417 8.94 -6.48 23.68
C ARG A 417 9.26 -6.79 25.13
N GLU A 418 9.39 -8.07 25.48
CA GLU A 418 9.74 -8.52 26.82
C GLU A 418 11.09 -7.96 27.29
N MET A 419 12.10 -8.01 26.42
CA MET A 419 13.43 -7.46 26.70
C MET A 419 13.37 -5.94 26.89
N LEU A 420 12.60 -5.21 26.09
CA LEU A 420 12.48 -3.75 26.24
C LEU A 420 11.88 -3.39 27.61
N VAL A 421 10.79 -4.02 28.00
CA VAL A 421 10.15 -3.78 29.31
C VAL A 421 11.07 -4.18 30.46
N THR A 422 11.77 -5.31 30.35
CA THR A 422 12.73 -5.76 31.37
C THR A 422 13.87 -4.77 31.54
N ASN A 423 14.47 -4.29 30.44
CA ASN A 423 15.55 -3.32 30.50
C ASN A 423 15.08 -1.95 31.03
N LEU A 424 13.85 -1.51 30.71
CA LEU A 424 13.27 -0.28 31.27
C LEU A 424 13.10 -0.37 32.80
N LYS A 425 12.69 -1.54 33.31
CA LYS A 425 12.64 -1.79 34.76
C LYS A 425 14.04 -1.77 35.39
N ASN A 426 15.03 -2.38 34.74
CA ASN A 426 16.41 -2.41 35.22
C ASN A 426 17.08 -1.02 35.24
N GLU A 427 16.69 -0.12 34.33
CA GLU A 427 17.11 1.29 34.34
C GLU A 427 16.46 2.11 35.48
N GLY A 428 15.47 1.55 36.20
CA GLY A 428 14.77 2.23 37.29
C GLY A 428 13.57 3.06 36.84
N SER A 429 13.00 2.79 35.65
CA SER A 429 11.77 3.46 35.21
C SER A 429 10.59 3.13 36.13
N THR A 430 9.90 4.15 36.64
CA THR A 430 8.71 4.03 37.50
C THR A 430 7.40 3.98 36.71
N HIS A 431 7.44 4.22 35.39
CA HIS A 431 6.27 4.14 34.52
C HIS A 431 5.84 2.68 34.31
N ASN A 432 4.54 2.47 34.12
CA ASN A 432 4.03 1.16 33.71
C ASN A 432 4.20 0.97 32.20
N TRP A 433 5.06 0.02 31.81
CA TRP A 433 5.34 -0.34 30.42
C TRP A 433 4.69 -1.64 29.97
N GLN A 434 3.73 -2.19 30.73
CA GLN A 434 3.10 -3.48 30.43
C GLN A 434 2.41 -3.52 29.06
N HIS A 435 1.86 -2.39 28.60
CA HIS A 435 1.24 -2.26 27.28
C HIS A 435 2.17 -2.64 26.13
N VAL A 436 3.50 -2.49 26.30
CA VAL A 436 4.48 -2.89 25.28
C VAL A 436 4.47 -4.41 25.07
N ILE A 437 4.22 -5.21 26.12
CA ILE A 437 4.08 -6.66 26.05
C ILE A 437 2.67 -7.06 25.58
N ASP A 438 1.64 -6.37 26.07
CA ASP A 438 0.24 -6.70 25.76
C ASP A 438 -0.12 -6.40 24.29
N GLN A 439 0.57 -5.44 23.67
CA GLN A 439 0.44 -5.12 22.25
C GLN A 439 1.09 -6.20 21.35
N ILE A 440 0.44 -6.48 20.22
CA ILE A 440 0.71 -7.57 19.30
C ILE A 440 1.32 -7.06 17.98
N GLY A 441 2.13 -7.90 17.35
CA GLY A 441 2.66 -7.67 16.00
C GLY A 441 3.80 -6.68 15.92
N MET A 442 4.02 -6.11 14.72
CA MET A 442 5.25 -5.38 14.40
C MET A 442 5.37 -4.00 15.08
N PHE A 443 4.24 -3.35 15.38
CA PHE A 443 4.22 -1.97 15.85
C PHE A 443 3.79 -1.87 17.31
N CYS A 444 4.32 -0.88 18.01
CA CYS A 444 3.99 -0.56 19.39
C CYS A 444 3.70 0.93 19.49
N PHE A 445 2.56 1.29 20.07
CA PHE A 445 2.30 2.66 20.52
C PHE A 445 2.86 2.80 21.93
N THR A 446 3.98 3.52 22.03
CA THR A 446 4.72 3.63 23.30
C THR A 446 4.04 4.52 24.33
N GLY A 447 3.20 5.47 23.90
CA GLY A 447 2.67 6.55 24.74
C GLY A 447 3.63 7.73 24.90
N LEU A 448 4.81 7.69 24.28
CA LEU A 448 5.75 8.82 24.29
C LEU A 448 5.15 10.03 23.59
N LYS A 449 5.33 11.20 24.20
CA LYS A 449 4.86 12.48 23.66
C LYS A 449 5.79 13.00 22.56
N PRO A 450 5.31 13.87 21.65
CA PRO A 450 6.11 14.39 20.54
C PRO A 450 7.45 15.02 20.99
N GLU A 451 7.48 15.73 22.11
CA GLU A 451 8.68 16.32 22.69
C GLU A 451 9.70 15.26 23.17
N GLN A 452 9.22 14.12 23.68
CA GLN A 452 10.09 13.01 24.09
C GLN A 452 10.65 12.28 22.88
N VAL A 453 9.85 12.12 21.83
CA VAL A 453 10.30 11.57 20.53
C VAL A 453 11.38 12.46 19.90
N GLU A 454 11.22 13.78 19.99
CA GLU A 454 12.22 14.73 19.50
C GLU A 454 13.53 14.64 20.28
N ARG A 455 13.46 14.53 21.62
CA ARG A 455 14.63 14.28 22.46
C ARG A 455 15.33 12.96 22.12
N LEU A 456 14.57 11.87 21.93
CA LEU A 456 15.12 10.58 21.48
C LEU A 456 15.89 10.69 20.17
N THR A 457 15.35 11.47 19.22
CA THR A 457 16.02 11.69 17.93
C THR A 457 17.30 12.52 18.11
N LYS A 458 17.24 13.64 18.84
CA LYS A 458 18.36 14.60 18.96
C LYS A 458 19.48 14.13 19.88
N GLU A 459 19.14 13.54 21.03
CA GLU A 459 20.08 13.17 22.08
C GLU A 459 20.63 11.75 21.90
N PHE A 460 19.85 10.85 21.29
CA PHE A 460 20.16 9.41 21.24
C PHE A 460 20.14 8.80 19.83
N SER A 461 19.90 9.58 18.77
CA SER A 461 19.80 9.06 17.40
C SER A 461 18.79 7.90 17.25
N VAL A 462 17.70 7.95 18.02
CA VAL A 462 16.58 6.99 17.97
C VAL A 462 15.46 7.57 17.13
N TYR A 463 15.30 7.05 15.92
CA TYR A 463 14.37 7.58 14.91
C TYR A 463 13.04 6.83 14.94
N MET A 464 11.96 7.52 15.30
CA MET A 464 10.59 6.99 15.30
C MET A 464 9.59 8.08 14.85
N THR A 465 8.32 7.72 14.63
CA THR A 465 7.31 8.71 14.25
C THR A 465 6.82 9.51 15.45
N LYS A 466 6.43 10.78 15.23
CA LYS A 466 6.06 11.74 16.29
C LYS A 466 4.84 11.34 17.14
N ASP A 467 4.06 10.38 16.67
CA ASP A 467 2.91 9.79 17.35
C ASP A 467 3.32 8.73 18.41
N GLY A 468 4.62 8.53 18.63
CA GLY A 468 5.13 7.56 19.61
C GLY A 468 5.08 6.11 19.12
N ARG A 469 4.79 5.88 17.83
CA ARG A 469 4.85 4.55 17.23
C ARG A 469 6.28 4.11 17.00
N ILE A 470 6.61 2.92 17.49
CA ILE A 470 7.86 2.21 17.13
C ILE A 470 7.56 0.95 16.33
N SER A 471 8.45 0.64 15.40
CA SER A 471 8.55 -0.67 14.77
C SER A 471 9.47 -1.53 15.62
N VAL A 472 8.89 -2.50 16.34
CA VAL A 472 9.65 -3.46 17.17
C VAL A 472 10.60 -4.30 16.30
N ALA A 473 10.31 -4.40 14.99
CA ALA A 473 11.22 -5.04 14.04
C ALA A 473 12.62 -4.42 14.00
N GLY A 474 12.77 -3.11 14.29
CA GLY A 474 14.07 -2.44 14.34
C GLY A 474 14.85 -2.65 15.65
N VAL A 475 14.23 -3.30 16.65
CA VAL A 475 14.85 -3.65 17.93
C VAL A 475 15.55 -5.00 17.79
N THR A 476 16.77 -5.10 18.32
CA THR A 476 17.60 -6.31 18.32
C THR A 476 18.14 -6.58 19.72
N SER A 477 18.60 -7.81 19.97
CA SER A 477 19.27 -8.17 21.24
C SER A 477 20.45 -7.25 21.55
N GLY A 478 21.16 -6.77 20.53
CA GLY A 478 22.30 -5.87 20.66
C GLY A 478 21.95 -4.39 20.89
N ASN A 479 20.73 -3.94 20.61
CA ASN A 479 20.35 -2.51 20.74
C ASN A 479 19.23 -2.24 21.76
N VAL A 480 18.50 -3.25 22.22
CA VAL A 480 17.34 -3.07 23.11
C VAL A 480 17.69 -2.44 24.45
N GLY A 481 18.88 -2.72 25.01
CA GLY A 481 19.37 -2.06 26.21
C GLY A 481 19.61 -0.55 26.00
N TYR A 482 20.20 -0.17 24.86
CA TYR A 482 20.40 1.24 24.51
C TYR A 482 19.06 1.97 24.33
N LEU A 483 18.09 1.33 23.67
CA LEU A 483 16.74 1.88 23.52
C LEU A 483 16.06 2.10 24.87
N ALA A 484 16.12 1.11 25.77
CA ALA A 484 15.53 1.21 27.10
C ALA A 484 16.15 2.37 27.90
N HIS A 485 17.48 2.48 27.88
CA HIS A 485 18.20 3.59 28.49
C HIS A 485 17.73 4.95 27.92
N ALA A 486 17.71 5.10 26.60
CA ALA A 486 17.29 6.34 25.94
C ALA A 486 15.84 6.71 26.30
N ILE A 487 14.92 5.75 26.28
CA ILE A 487 13.52 5.97 26.70
C ILE A 487 13.44 6.40 28.16
N HIS A 488 14.19 5.75 29.06
CA HIS A 488 14.23 6.14 30.47
C HIS A 488 14.74 7.58 30.64
N GLN A 489 15.82 7.98 29.95
CA GLN A 489 16.36 9.35 30.05
C GLN A 489 15.38 10.45 29.60
N VAL A 490 14.46 10.15 28.67
CA VAL A 490 13.46 11.12 28.20
C VAL A 490 12.12 11.06 28.95
N THR A 491 11.95 10.08 29.85
CA THR A 491 10.70 9.86 30.61
C THR A 491 10.84 9.99 32.12
N LYS A 492 12.06 9.96 32.67
CA LYS A 492 12.33 10.04 34.11
C LYS A 492 12.01 11.41 34.73
#